data_AF-A0A6L7Z744-F1
#
_entry.id   AF-A0A6L7Z744-F1
#
_cell.length_a   1.000
_cell.length_b   1.000
_cell.length_c   1.000
_cell.angle_alpha   90.00
_cell.angle_beta   90.00
_cell.angle_gamma   90.00
#
_symmetry.space_group_name_H-M   'P 1'
#
loop_
_entity.id
_entity.type
_entity.pdbx_description
1 polymer ?
#
loop_
_entity_poly.entity_id
_entity_poly.type
_entity_poly.pdbx_seq_one_letter_code
_entity_poly.pdbx_strand_id
1 'polypeptide(L)'
;MTRTLLPACLAALFIAVDGHAQESVKLPGEDRTLALELSEVYRIGSAGAVADWELLHTVQGAGFDEAGNLYFLNSPHHVVTVDPAGNLLRQFGRTGGGPGEFGNPRQLDVLPDGRSN
;
A
#
# COMPACT_ATOMS: atom_id res chain seq x y z
N MET A 1 0.95 -72.10 -49.77
CA MET A 1 1.57 -71.00 -50.54
C MET A 1 0.92 -69.70 -50.12
N THR A 2 1.68 -68.86 -49.40
CA THR A 2 1.70 -67.39 -49.43
C THR A 2 0.44 -66.63 -49.87
N ARG A 3 -0.08 -65.75 -48.98
CA ARG A 3 0.00 -64.29 -49.15
C ARG A 3 -0.72 -63.52 -48.02
N THR A 4 0.10 -62.79 -47.27
CA THR A 4 -0.23 -61.72 -46.34
C THR A 4 -0.81 -60.52 -47.09
N LEU A 5 -1.86 -59.88 -46.56
CA LEU A 5 -2.31 -58.54 -46.95
C LEU A 5 -2.19 -57.63 -45.73
N LEU A 6 -1.27 -56.67 -45.79
CA LEU A 6 -1.11 -55.58 -44.80
C LEU A 6 -2.27 -54.57 -44.95
N PRO A 7 -2.79 -54.00 -43.86
CA PRO A 7 -3.75 -52.90 -43.94
C PRO A 7 -3.04 -51.57 -44.20
N ALA A 8 -3.60 -50.76 -45.12
CA ALA A 8 -3.16 -49.40 -45.39
C ALA A 8 -3.55 -48.50 -44.21
N CYS A 9 -2.55 -47.96 -43.49
CA CYS A 9 -2.74 -46.94 -42.47
C CYS A 9 -3.02 -45.57 -43.13
N LEU A 10 -4.13 -44.95 -42.74
CA LEU A 10 -4.54 -43.60 -43.09
C LEU A 10 -3.63 -42.57 -42.39
N ALA A 11 -3.00 -41.68 -43.15
CA ALA A 11 -2.09 -40.66 -42.62
C ALA A 11 -2.86 -39.53 -41.92
N ALA A 12 -2.44 -39.20 -40.69
CA ALA A 12 -2.97 -38.10 -39.90
C ALA A 12 -2.27 -36.78 -40.25
N LEU A 13 -3.03 -35.67 -40.29
CA LEU A 13 -2.49 -34.32 -40.29
C LEU A 13 -3.01 -33.59 -39.05
N PHE A 14 -2.20 -33.58 -37.98
CA PHE A 14 -2.40 -32.69 -36.85
C PHE A 14 -1.50 -31.47 -37.04
N ILE A 15 -2.10 -30.30 -37.26
CA ILE A 15 -1.38 -29.03 -37.18
C ILE A 15 -1.32 -28.67 -35.70
N ALA A 16 -0.15 -28.87 -35.08
CA ALA A 16 0.11 -28.34 -33.75
C ALA A 16 0.28 -26.82 -33.88
N VAL A 17 -0.68 -26.05 -33.37
CA VAL A 17 -0.47 -24.64 -33.07
C VAL A 17 0.21 -24.59 -31.71
N ASP A 18 1.53 -24.42 -31.70
CA ASP A 18 2.28 -24.11 -30.46
C ASP A 18 1.94 -22.67 -30.03
N GLY A 19 0.84 -22.53 -29.31
CA GLY A 19 0.35 -21.27 -28.76
C GLY A 19 0.78 -21.05 -27.32
N HIS A 20 2.07 -21.17 -27.02
CA HIS A 20 2.63 -20.73 -25.74
C HIS A 20 3.77 -19.74 -25.97
N ALA A 21 3.41 -18.49 -26.27
CA ALA A 21 4.33 -17.35 -26.26
C ALA A 21 4.54 -16.86 -24.82
N GLN A 22 5.05 -17.72 -23.94
CA GLN A 22 5.55 -17.31 -22.63
C GLN A 22 7.07 -17.46 -22.64
N GLU A 23 7.78 -16.33 -22.66
CA GLU A 23 9.22 -16.30 -22.46
C GLU A 23 9.50 -16.35 -20.95
N SER A 24 10.17 -17.42 -20.50
CA SER A 24 10.67 -17.50 -19.12
C SER A 24 12.07 -16.89 -19.07
N VAL A 25 12.16 -15.66 -18.56
CA VAL A 25 13.45 -15.00 -18.35
C VAL A 25 14.00 -15.43 -16.99
N LYS A 26 15.12 -16.16 -17.00
CA LYS A 26 15.83 -16.50 -15.78
C LYS A 26 16.53 -15.25 -15.26
N LEU A 27 16.05 -14.72 -14.13
CA LEU A 27 16.73 -13.61 -13.47
C LEU A 27 18.11 -14.08 -12.98
N PRO A 28 19.18 -13.31 -13.23
CA PRO A 28 20.55 -13.69 -12.88
C PRO A 28 20.83 -13.58 -11.38
N GLY A 29 19.95 -12.92 -10.62
CA GLY A 29 20.12 -12.67 -9.20
C GLY A 29 19.34 -13.65 -8.33
N GLU A 30 19.98 -14.12 -7.27
CA GLU A 30 19.30 -14.75 -6.13
C GLU A 30 18.76 -13.66 -5.19
N ASP A 31 17.65 -13.95 -4.52
CA ASP A 31 17.10 -13.08 -3.47
C ASP A 31 18.14 -12.90 -2.35
N ARG A 32 18.33 -11.66 -1.91
CA ARG A 32 19.22 -11.33 -0.81
C ARG A 32 18.43 -10.75 0.34
N THR A 33 18.62 -11.31 1.53
CA THR A 33 18.10 -10.73 2.76
C THR A 33 18.87 -9.45 3.09
N LEU A 34 18.16 -8.34 3.27
CA LEU A 34 18.74 -7.10 3.77
C LEU A 34 18.71 -7.12 5.30
N ALA A 35 19.86 -6.88 5.93
CA ALA A 35 19.91 -6.57 7.36
C ALA A 35 19.52 -5.10 7.54
N LEU A 36 18.30 -4.85 8.03
CA LEU A 36 17.80 -3.50 8.28
C LEU A 36 18.29 -3.03 9.65
N GLU A 37 19.19 -2.05 9.65
CA GLU A 37 19.53 -1.27 10.84
C GLU A 37 18.52 -0.11 10.94
N LEU A 38 17.40 -0.34 11.63
CA LEU A 38 16.36 0.67 11.82
C LEU A 38 16.67 1.53 13.04
N SER A 39 16.60 2.85 12.86
CA SER A 39 16.60 3.81 13.97
C SER A 39 15.21 4.44 14.09
N GLU A 40 14.71 4.50 15.33
CA GLU A 40 13.48 5.24 15.60
C GLU A 40 13.80 6.74 15.57
N VAL A 41 13.29 7.42 14.55
CA VAL A 41 13.44 8.88 14.39
C VAL A 41 12.28 9.62 15.05
N TYR A 42 11.09 9.02 15.04
CA TYR A 42 9.86 9.68 15.45
C TYR A 42 8.81 8.67 15.92
N ARG A 43 8.08 9.01 16.97
CA ARG A 43 6.96 8.22 17.50
C ARG A 43 5.83 9.13 17.93
N ILE A 44 4.62 8.79 17.51
CA ILE A 44 3.39 9.45 17.93
C ILE A 44 2.42 8.43 18.50
N GLY A 45 1.77 8.83 19.59
CA GLY A 45 0.76 8.05 20.28
C GLY A 45 1.32 6.98 21.23
N SER A 46 0.46 6.58 22.15
CA SER A 46 0.72 5.53 23.14
C SER A 46 -0.58 4.87 23.56
N ALA A 47 -0.55 3.56 23.82
CA ALA A 47 -1.71 2.83 24.36
C ALA A 47 -2.11 3.29 25.77
N GLY A 48 -1.19 3.94 26.49
CA GLY A 48 -1.43 4.55 27.80
C GLY A 48 -1.58 6.07 27.75
N ALA A 49 -1.80 6.64 26.56
CA ALA A 49 -1.92 8.08 26.42
C ALA A 49 -3.14 8.61 27.20
N VAL A 50 -2.95 9.77 27.82
CA VAL A 50 -3.98 10.46 28.61
C VAL A 50 -4.73 11.47 27.75
N ALA A 51 -4.09 11.96 26.68
CA ALA A 51 -4.68 12.90 25.75
C ALA A 51 -5.35 12.16 24.58
N ASP A 52 -6.61 12.51 24.29
CA ASP A 52 -7.40 11.82 23.27
C ASP A 52 -6.77 11.84 21.87
N TRP A 53 -6.03 12.89 21.52
CA TRP A 53 -5.37 13.00 20.21
C TRP A 53 -4.17 12.05 20.05
N GLU A 54 -3.58 11.59 21.16
CA GLU A 54 -2.48 10.61 21.19
C GLU A 54 -2.99 9.16 21.19
N LEU A 55 -4.30 8.95 21.43
CA LEU A 55 -4.94 7.65 21.28
C LEU A 55 -5.13 7.38 19.79
N LEU A 56 -4.15 6.70 19.20
CA LEU A 56 -4.22 6.27 17.81
C LEU A 56 -5.15 5.06 17.71
N HIS A 57 -6.24 5.24 16.98
CA HIS A 57 -7.13 4.15 16.60
C HIS A 57 -6.61 3.52 15.31
N THR A 58 -7.30 3.76 14.19
CA THR A 58 -6.81 3.39 12.85
C THR A 58 -6.27 4.63 12.16
N VAL A 59 -4.98 4.61 11.83
CA VAL A 59 -4.37 5.63 10.97
C VAL A 59 -4.57 5.21 9.51
N GLN A 60 -5.33 6.00 8.74
CA GLN A 60 -5.60 5.68 7.33
C GLN A 60 -4.64 6.38 6.35
N GLY A 61 -4.03 7.49 6.76
CA GLY A 61 -3.08 8.24 5.95
C GLY A 61 -2.24 9.17 6.81
N ALA A 62 -1.01 9.44 6.37
CA ALA A 62 -0.11 10.37 7.01
C ALA A 62 0.85 11.00 5.98
N GLY A 63 1.29 12.24 6.25
CA GLY A 63 2.22 12.96 5.39
C GLY A 63 2.88 14.12 6.14
N PHE A 64 3.98 14.62 5.58
CA PHE A 64 4.74 15.74 6.14
C PHE A 64 4.65 16.96 5.23
N ASP A 65 4.65 18.16 5.83
CA ASP A 65 4.92 19.41 5.10
C ASP A 65 6.43 19.72 5.03
N GLU A 66 6.83 20.82 4.38
CA GLU A 66 8.24 21.21 4.28
C GLU A 66 8.87 21.64 5.63
N ALA A 67 8.05 22.00 6.63
CA ALA A 67 8.51 22.32 7.97
C ALA A 67 8.73 21.06 8.84
N GLY A 68 8.36 19.88 8.32
CA GLY A 68 8.46 18.61 9.03
C GLY A 68 7.29 18.34 9.98
N ASN A 69 6.20 19.11 9.89
CA ASN A 69 5.00 18.82 10.66
C ASN A 69 4.33 17.57 10.10
N LEU A 70 3.99 16.62 10.98
CA LEU A 70 3.27 15.41 10.60
C LEU A 70 1.77 15.66 10.67
N TYR A 71 1.09 15.38 9.57
CA TYR A 71 -0.36 15.32 9.49
C TYR A 71 -0.76 13.85 9.38
N PHE A 72 -1.76 13.44 10.14
CA PHE A 72 -2.28 12.07 10.05
C PHE A 72 -3.79 12.03 10.29
N LEU A 73 -4.43 11.11 9.57
CA LEU A 73 -5.86 10.86 9.66
C LEU A 73 -6.10 9.78 10.73
N ASN A 74 -6.51 10.21 11.92
CA ASN A 74 -6.85 9.35 13.05
C ASN A 74 -8.37 9.10 13.08
N SER A 75 -8.75 7.83 13.06
CA SER A 75 -10.16 7.43 13.20
C SER A 75 -10.67 7.69 14.63
N PRO A 76 -11.94 8.05 14.85
CA PRO A 76 -12.95 8.38 13.86
C PRO A 76 -12.82 9.84 13.39
N HIS A 77 -12.33 10.02 12.16
CA HIS A 77 -12.51 11.24 11.34
C HIS A 77 -11.88 12.54 11.88
N HIS A 78 -10.65 12.47 12.39
CA HIS A 78 -9.86 13.65 12.72
C HIS A 78 -8.56 13.68 11.91
N VAL A 79 -8.23 14.85 11.36
CA VAL A 79 -6.86 15.15 10.96
C VAL A 79 -6.16 15.75 12.16
N VAL A 80 -5.05 15.15 12.56
CA VAL A 80 -4.18 15.61 13.64
C VAL A 80 -2.87 16.09 13.02
N THR A 81 -2.40 17.25 13.43
CA THR A 81 -1.13 17.83 13.02
C THR A 81 -0.25 18.02 14.23
N VAL A 82 0.99 17.54 14.17
CA VAL A 82 2.01 17.68 15.21
C VAL A 82 3.30 18.27 14.63
N ASP A 83 4.05 19.02 15.43
CA ASP A 83 5.35 19.56 15.04
C ASP A 83 6.44 18.47 15.01
N PRO A 84 7.65 18.70 14.48
CA PRO A 84 8.73 17.70 14.45
C PRO A 84 9.20 17.19 15.82
N ALA A 85 8.78 17.83 16.92
CA ALA A 85 9.09 17.42 18.28
C ALA A 85 7.96 16.59 18.93
N GLY A 86 6.85 16.35 18.22
CA GLY A 86 5.71 15.59 18.73
C GLY A 86 4.64 16.42 19.42
N ASN A 87 4.75 17.75 19.43
CA ASN A 87 3.75 18.59 20.06
C ASN A 87 2.54 18.78 19.16
N LEU A 88 1.34 18.67 19.72
CA LEU A 88 0.10 18.95 19.00
C LEU A 88 0.06 20.40 18.50
N LEU A 89 -0.10 20.57 17.19
CA LEU A 89 -0.35 21.86 16.56
C LEU A 89 -1.84 22.09 16.33
N ARG A 90 -2.54 21.07 15.84
CA ARG A 90 -3.97 21.17 15.51
C ARG A 90 -4.65 19.81 15.47
N GLN A 91 -5.93 19.79 15.81
CA GLN A 91 -6.84 18.71 15.49
C GLN A 91 -8.11 19.29 14.87
N PHE A 92 -8.58 18.71 13.77
CA PHE A 92 -9.81 19.16 13.11
C PHE A 92 -10.52 18.03 12.40
N GLY A 93 -11.80 18.26 12.06
CA GLY A 93 -12.67 17.24 11.48
C GLY A 93 -13.52 16.52 12.52
N ARG A 94 -14.60 15.90 12.03
CA ARG A 94 -15.45 14.96 12.76
C ARG A 94 -16.27 14.15 11.76
N THR A 95 -16.93 13.09 12.20
CA THR A 95 -17.87 12.34 11.37
C THR A 95 -19.00 13.23 10.86
N GLY A 96 -19.30 13.16 9.56
CA GLY A 96 -20.45 13.83 8.97
C GLY A 96 -20.32 14.09 7.47
N GLY A 97 -21.13 15.03 6.96
CA GLY A 97 -21.19 15.37 5.54
C GLY A 97 -21.24 16.87 5.26
N GLY A 98 -21.17 17.70 6.30
CA GLY A 98 -21.08 19.15 6.19
C GLY A 98 -19.65 19.65 5.96
N PRO A 99 -19.47 20.98 5.77
CA PRO A 99 -18.16 21.59 5.66
C PRO A 99 -17.28 21.27 6.87
N GLY A 100 -16.07 20.72 6.62
CA GLY A 100 -15.15 20.31 7.67
C GLY A 100 -15.50 18.99 8.36
N GLU A 101 -16.50 18.25 7.88
CA GLU A 101 -16.83 16.90 8.36
C GLU A 101 -16.38 15.85 7.34
N PHE A 102 -16.10 14.63 7.82
CA PHE A 102 -15.67 13.52 6.98
C PHE A 102 -16.60 12.33 7.15
N GLY A 103 -17.02 11.73 6.02
CA GLY A 103 -17.87 10.54 6.04
C GLY A 103 -17.07 9.25 6.20
N ASN A 104 -16.07 9.03 5.34
CA ASN A 104 -15.17 7.87 5.39
C ASN A 104 -13.87 8.18 4.60
N PRO A 105 -13.04 9.10 5.10
CA PRO A 105 -11.81 9.48 4.42
C PRO A 105 -10.84 8.29 4.46
N ARG A 106 -10.21 8.00 3.32
CA ARG A 106 -9.28 6.87 3.16
C ARG A 106 -7.84 7.27 2.91
N GLN A 107 -7.62 8.54 2.60
CA GLN A 107 -6.33 9.09 2.24
C GLN A 107 -6.29 10.53 2.72
N LEU A 108 -5.06 11.04 2.89
CA LEU A 108 -4.75 12.41 3.22
C LEU A 108 -3.55 12.80 2.37
N ASP A 109 -3.71 13.81 1.52
CA ASP A 109 -2.59 14.40 0.77
C ASP A 109 -2.17 15.68 1.46
N VAL A 110 -0.87 15.83 1.73
CA VAL A 110 -0.28 17.02 2.40
C VAL A 110 0.54 17.78 1.38
N LEU A 111 0.24 19.06 1.21
CA LEU A 111 0.98 19.96 0.35
C LEU A 111 2.19 20.55 1.11
N PRO A 112 3.26 20.94 0.40
CA PRO A 112 4.44 21.57 1.00
C PRO A 112 4.15 22.74 1.93
N ASP A 113 3.09 23.51 1.63
CA ASP A 113 2.65 24.69 2.38
C ASP A 113 1.76 24.37 3.60
N GLY A 114 1.57 23.09 3.94
CA GLY A 114 0.80 22.63 5.09
C GLY A 114 -0.71 22.56 4.87
N ARG A 115 -1.21 22.81 3.65
CA ARG A 115 -2.60 22.47 3.29
C ARG A 115 -2.76 20.97 3.10
N SER A 116 -3.93 20.43 3.43
CA SER A 116 -4.24 19.01 3.25
C SER A 116 -5.61 18.80 2.62
N ASN A 117 -5.77 17.73 1.82
CA ASN A 117 -7.04 17.31 1.19
C ASN A 117 -7.30 15.82 1.42
#